data_AF-A0A0B2PUY6-F1
#
_entry.id   AF-A0A0B2PUY6-F1
#
_cell.length_a   1.000
_cell.length_b   1.000
_cell.length_c   1.000
_cell.angle_alpha   90.00
_cell.angle_beta   90.00
_cell.angle_gamma   90.00
#
_symmetry.space_group_name_H-M   'P 1'
#
loop_
_entity.id
_entity.type
_entity.pdbx_description
1 polymer ?
#
loop_
_entity_poly.entity_id
_entity_poly.type
_entity_poly.pdbx_seq_one_letter_code
_entity_poly.pdbx_strand_id
1 'polypeptide(L)'
;MEFNDLNNSNCFTPSVDSSGYCDVLGEHSCAKSDTYSSNEEGDDASDDEVMSLDELQFDGKTKEKIELLAAMVGVDTTDPAIVLNEVVRVLKVLKSINPY
;
A
#
# COMPACT_ATOMS: atom_id res chain seq x y z
N MET A 1 32.95 -35.36 -17.96
CA MET A 1 32.98 -35.66 -19.40
C MET A 1 32.05 -36.85 -19.56
N GLU A 2 30.88 -36.73 -20.18
CA GLU A 2 30.62 -36.28 -21.55
C GLU A 2 29.21 -35.67 -21.66
N PHE A 3 29.02 -34.76 -22.62
CA PHE A 3 27.81 -33.97 -22.89
C PHE A 3 27.14 -34.44 -24.19
N ASN A 4 25.83 -34.17 -24.30
CA ASN A 4 25.05 -33.85 -25.52
C ASN A 4 24.66 -35.04 -26.46
N ASP A 5 23.52 -35.10 -27.16
CA ASP A 5 22.49 -34.11 -27.59
C ASP A 5 21.21 -34.84 -28.10
N LEU A 6 20.15 -34.06 -28.35
CA LEU A 6 19.01 -34.22 -29.30
C LEU A 6 17.60 -34.28 -28.63
N ASN A 7 16.74 -33.26 -28.61
CA ASN A 7 16.15 -32.40 -29.67
C ASN A 7 14.63 -32.68 -29.84
N ASN A 8 13.83 -31.69 -29.40
CA ASN A 8 12.58 -31.17 -29.98
C ASN A 8 11.39 -32.10 -30.28
N SER A 9 10.26 -31.82 -29.62
CA SER A 9 8.93 -31.93 -30.22
C SER A 9 7.97 -30.93 -29.58
N ASN A 10 7.88 -29.74 -30.18
CA ASN A 10 6.74 -28.83 -29.99
C ASN A 10 5.46 -29.51 -30.50
N CYS A 11 4.41 -29.62 -29.67
CA CYS A 11 3.07 -29.83 -30.19
C CYS A 11 2.05 -29.01 -29.37
N PHE A 12 1.65 -27.89 -29.97
CA PHE A 12 0.44 -27.16 -29.61
C PHE A 12 -0.80 -28.04 -29.80
N THR A 13 -1.85 -27.79 -29.01
CA THR A 13 -3.25 -27.49 -29.42
C THR A 13 -4.21 -27.73 -28.21
N PRO A 14 -5.53 -27.44 -28.27
CA PRO A 14 -6.15 -26.45 -27.40
C PRO A 14 -7.16 -27.11 -26.43
N SER A 15 -7.64 -26.39 -25.42
CA SER A 15 -8.92 -26.78 -24.78
C SER A 15 -9.67 -25.53 -24.35
N VAL A 16 -10.65 -25.16 -25.17
CA VAL A 16 -11.71 -24.21 -24.82
C VAL A 16 -12.89 -25.02 -24.28
N ASP A 17 -13.49 -24.49 -23.21
CA ASP A 17 -14.84 -24.69 -22.66
C ASP A 17 -15.34 -26.10 -22.28
N SER A 18 -15.82 -26.23 -21.02
CA SER A 18 -17.27 -26.26 -20.72
C SER A 18 -17.61 -27.02 -19.43
N SER A 19 -18.36 -26.33 -18.56
CA SER A 19 -19.29 -26.78 -17.51
C SER A 19 -19.08 -28.13 -16.81
N GLY A 20 -18.79 -28.08 -15.51
CA GLY A 20 -19.05 -29.16 -14.57
C GLY A 20 -19.56 -28.57 -13.25
N TYR A 21 -20.88 -28.57 -13.07
CA TYR A 21 -21.53 -28.27 -11.79
C TYR A 21 -20.98 -29.22 -10.71
N CYS A 22 -20.48 -28.66 -9.61
CA CYS A 22 -20.39 -29.34 -8.32
C CYS A 22 -20.82 -28.36 -7.24
N ASP A 23 -22.12 -28.43 -6.90
CA ASP A 23 -22.67 -27.94 -5.64
C ASP A 23 -21.85 -28.53 -4.48
N VAL A 24 -21.00 -27.70 -3.86
CA VAL A 24 -20.62 -27.88 -2.47
C VAL A 24 -21.40 -26.84 -1.67
N LEU A 25 -22.58 -27.27 -1.24
CA LEU A 25 -23.35 -26.65 -0.17
C LEU A 25 -22.56 -26.79 1.14
N GLY A 26 -22.05 -25.67 1.62
CA GLY A 26 -21.47 -25.52 2.96
C GLY A 26 -20.71 -24.20 3.00
N GLU A 27 -21.11 -23.15 3.70
CA GLU A 27 -22.07 -23.02 4.79
C GLU A 27 -22.58 -21.57 4.76
N HIS A 28 -23.89 -21.37 4.72
CA HIS A 28 -24.48 -20.09 5.08
C HIS A 28 -24.28 -19.87 6.57
N SER A 29 -23.36 -18.99 6.96
CA SER A 29 -23.47 -18.31 8.26
C SER A 29 -23.30 -16.82 8.06
N CYS A 30 -24.44 -16.17 7.85
CA CYS A 30 -24.59 -14.73 8.00
C CYS A 30 -24.11 -14.29 9.39
N ALA A 31 -23.26 -13.27 9.40
CA ALA A 31 -23.21 -12.18 10.38
C ALA A 31 -23.51 -12.53 11.85
N LYS A 32 -22.46 -12.56 12.67
CA LYS A 32 -22.46 -11.79 13.91
C LYS A 32 -21.21 -10.94 13.93
N SER A 33 -21.44 -9.65 13.74
CA SER A 33 -20.47 -8.59 13.95
C SER A 33 -20.04 -8.65 15.41
N ASP A 34 -18.79 -9.05 15.66
CA ASP A 34 -18.15 -8.67 16.90
C ASP A 34 -17.84 -7.19 16.77
N THR A 35 -18.76 -6.39 17.30
CA THR A 35 -18.58 -4.97 17.58
C THR A 35 -17.29 -4.84 18.38
N TYR A 36 -16.19 -4.52 17.70
CA TYR A 36 -15.04 -3.93 18.38
C TYR A 36 -15.53 -2.59 18.92
N SER A 37 -15.86 -2.62 20.21
CA SER A 37 -16.11 -1.44 21.01
C SER A 37 -14.96 -0.47 20.73
N SER A 38 -15.28 0.63 20.06
CA SER A 38 -14.38 1.77 19.99
C SER A 38 -14.17 2.23 21.42
N ASN A 39 -13.06 1.80 22.02
CA ASN A 39 -12.46 2.58 23.08
C ASN A 39 -11.99 3.86 22.41
N GLU A 40 -12.85 4.85 22.44
CA GLU A 40 -12.49 6.26 22.40
C GLU A 40 -11.70 6.58 23.67
N GLU A 41 -10.48 6.04 23.72
CA GLU A 41 -9.43 6.55 24.56
C GLU A 41 -9.05 7.90 23.94
N GLY A 42 -9.62 8.95 24.54
CA GLY A 42 -9.32 10.33 24.22
C GLY A 42 -7.82 10.51 24.20
N ASP A 43 -7.27 10.64 22.99
CA ASP A 43 -5.91 11.12 22.83
C ASP A 43 -5.99 12.62 23.09
N ASP A 44 -5.61 12.90 24.32
CA ASP A 44 -5.08 14.14 24.86
C ASP A 44 -4.84 15.21 23.79
N ALA A 45 -5.39 16.40 24.05
CA ALA A 45 -5.00 17.61 23.35
C ALA A 45 -3.55 17.94 23.76
N SER A 46 -2.60 17.12 23.32
CA SER A 46 -1.19 17.29 23.55
C SER A 46 -0.71 18.36 22.59
N ASP A 47 -0.63 19.56 23.15
CA ASP A 47 0.33 20.62 22.90
C ASP A 47 0.78 20.79 21.43
N ASP A 48 0.45 21.96 20.87
CA ASP A 48 0.99 22.48 19.62
C ASP A 48 2.49 22.86 19.83
N GLU A 49 3.25 21.95 20.44
CA GLU A 49 4.70 22.00 20.47
C GLU A 49 5.16 21.82 19.04
N VAL A 50 5.76 22.88 18.52
CA VAL A 50 6.28 22.96 17.15
C VAL A 50 7.40 21.93 17.02
N MET A 51 7.05 20.69 16.63
CA MET A 51 8.04 19.62 16.47
C MET A 51 9.06 19.99 15.40
N SER A 52 10.33 19.79 15.72
CA SER A 52 11.41 19.99 14.76
C SER A 52 11.35 18.90 13.68
N LEU A 53 11.76 19.22 12.45
CA LEU A 53 11.89 18.22 11.39
C LEU A 53 12.91 17.12 11.75
N ASP A 54 13.86 17.43 12.62
CA ASP A 54 14.83 16.46 13.13
C ASP A 54 14.16 15.46 14.09
N GLU A 55 13.15 15.88 14.85
CA GLU A 55 12.39 15.02 15.77
C GLU A 55 11.53 13.99 15.03
N LEU A 56 11.08 14.34 13.81
CA LEU A 56 10.30 13.44 12.94
C LEU A 56 11.06 12.16 12.56
N GLN A 57 12.40 12.17 12.64
CA GLN A 57 13.22 11.00 12.32
C GLN A 57 13.34 10.02 13.49
N PHE A 58 13.05 10.45 14.72
CA PHE A 58 13.25 9.65 15.93
C PHE A 58 11.98 8.90 16.38
N ASP A 59 10.79 9.32 15.94
CA ASP A 59 9.56 8.56 16.14
C ASP A 59 9.36 7.55 15.00
N GLY A 60 9.31 6.25 15.35
CA GLY A 60 9.15 5.16 14.38
C GLY A 60 7.85 5.26 13.56
N LYS A 61 6.76 5.72 14.19
CA LYS A 61 5.47 5.92 13.49
C LYS A 61 5.56 7.06 12.48
N THR A 62 6.23 8.15 12.85
CA THR A 62 6.44 9.31 11.97
C THR A 62 7.36 8.97 10.81
N LYS A 63 8.42 8.20 11.05
CA LYS A 63 9.31 7.72 10.00
C LYS A 63 8.56 6.90 8.93
N GLU A 64 7.69 5.97 9.34
CA GLU A 64 6.88 5.18 8.41
C GLU A 64 5.97 6.05 7.53
N LYS A 65 5.39 7.12 8.11
CA LYS A 65 4.59 8.10 7.34
C LYS A 65 5.44 8.86 6.33
N ILE A 66 6.67 9.26 6.68
CA ILE A 66 7.59 9.93 5.75
C ILE A 66 8.00 8.98 4.61
N GLU A 67 8.30 7.72 4.90
CA GLU A 67 8.62 6.71 3.88
C GLU A 67 7.43 6.45 2.93
N LEU A 68 6.22 6.36 3.49
CA LEU A 68 5.00 6.23 2.69
C LEU A 68 4.82 7.45 1.77
N LEU A 69 4.98 8.66 2.30
CA LEU A 69 4.90 9.88 1.50
C LEU A 69 5.98 9.90 0.41
N ALA A 70 7.22 9.50 0.73
CA ALA A 70 8.31 9.40 -0.24
C ALA A 70 7.97 8.47 -1.41
N ALA A 71 7.42 7.29 -1.11
CA ALA A 71 6.95 6.34 -2.11
C ALA A 71 5.81 6.92 -2.96
N MET A 72 4.87 7.65 -2.35
CA MET A 72 3.73 8.26 -3.06
C MET A 72 4.17 9.38 -4.02
N VAL A 73 5.17 10.18 -3.65
CA VAL A 73 5.68 11.27 -4.50
C VAL A 73 6.84 10.83 -5.41
N GLY A 74 7.29 9.57 -5.28
CA GLY A 74 8.31 8.98 -6.13
C GLY A 74 9.72 9.50 -5.87
N VAL A 75 10.06 9.81 -4.62
CA VAL A 75 11.42 10.24 -4.23
C VAL A 75 12.15 9.14 -3.47
N ASP A 76 13.43 8.94 -3.79
CA ASP A 76 14.31 7.95 -3.16
C ASP A 76 15.11 8.58 -2.02
N THR A 77 14.39 9.13 -1.03
CA THR A 77 14.99 9.73 0.16
C THR A 77 14.04 9.63 1.35
N THR A 78 14.62 9.53 2.54
CA THR A 78 13.90 9.57 3.81
C THR A 78 14.09 10.89 4.57
N ASP A 79 14.72 11.88 3.94
CA ASP A 79 14.86 13.22 4.51
C ASP A 79 13.48 13.91 4.59
N PRO A 80 12.95 14.19 5.80
CA PRO A 80 11.62 14.78 5.95
C PRO A 80 11.46 16.12 5.23
N ALA A 81 12.51 16.95 5.19
CA ALA A 81 12.45 18.25 4.54
C ALA A 81 12.27 18.11 3.02
N ILE A 82 12.99 17.16 2.40
CA ILE A 82 12.89 16.90 0.97
C ILE A 82 11.53 16.30 0.62
N VAL A 83 11.09 15.29 1.38
CA VAL A 83 9.81 14.61 1.14
C VAL A 83 8.64 15.58 1.28
N LEU A 84 8.59 16.37 2.36
CA LEU A 84 7.50 17.32 2.59
C LEU A 84 7.48 18.45 1.54
N ASN A 85 8.65 18.93 1.11
CA ASN A 85 8.72 19.92 0.04
C ASN A 85 8.14 19.37 -1.28
N GLU A 86 8.45 18.11 -1.59
CA GLU A 86 7.93 17.46 -2.79
C GLU A 86 6.41 17.23 -2.73
N VAL A 87 5.90 16.79 -1.58
CA VAL A 87 4.44 16.69 -1.34
C VAL A 87 3.76 18.04 -1.60
N VAL A 88 4.29 19.13 -1.04
CA VAL A 88 3.74 20.48 -1.25
C VAL A 88 3.79 20.89 -2.72
N ARG A 89 4.88 20.56 -3.43
CA ARG A 89 5.02 20.82 -4.86
C ARG A 89 3.93 20.10 -5.65
N VAL A 90 3.72 18.80 -5.41
CA VAL A 90 2.68 18.01 -6.08
C VAL A 90 1.30 18.57 -5.79
N LEU A 91 0.97 18.87 -4.52
CA LEU A 91 -0.33 19.44 -4.15
C LEU A 91 -0.59 20.80 -4.82
N LYS A 92 0.42 21.65 -4.96
CA LYS A 92 0.29 22.93 -5.70
C LYS A 92 -0.01 22.69 -7.18
N VAL A 93 0.64 21.72 -7.80
CA VAL A 93 0.35 21.34 -9.19
C VAL A 93 -1.08 20.80 -9.30
N LEU A 94 -1.49 19.89 -8.41
CA LEU A 94 -2.84 19.34 -8.39
C LEU A 94 -3.92 20.42 -8.19
N LYS A 95 -3.67 21.40 -7.32
CA LYS A 95 -4.54 22.56 -7.14
C LYS A 95 -4.62 23.43 -8.40
N SER A 96 -3.52 23.57 -9.13
CA SER A 96 -3.51 24.37 -10.37
C SER A 96 -4.26 23.72 -11.53
N ILE A 97 -4.33 22.38 -11.57
CA ILE A 97 -5.08 21.64 -12.60
C ILE A 97 -6.56 21.47 -12.25
N ASN A 98 -6.93 21.57 -10.97
CA ASN A 98 -8.31 21.51 -10.51
C ASN A 98 -8.67 22.77 -9.70
N PRO A 99 -8.99 23.90 -10.37
CA PRO A 99 -9.21 25.20 -9.73
C PRO A 99 -10.60 25.34 -9.05
N TYR A 100 -11.36 24.25 -8.93
CA TYR A 100 -12.75 24.27 -8.44
C TYR A 100 -12.85 23.99 -6.93
#